data_AF-A0A2H9Q153-F1
#
_entry.id   AF-A0A2H9Q153-F1
#
_cell.length_a   1.000
_cell.length_b   1.000
_cell.length_c   1.000
_cell.angle_alpha   90.00
_cell.angle_beta   90.00
_cell.angle_gamma   90.00
#
_symmetry.space_group_name_H-M   'P 1'
#
loop_
_entity.id
_entity.type
_entity.pdbx_description
1 polymer ?
#
loop_
_entity_poly.entity_id
_entity_poly.type
_entity_poly.pdbx_seq_one_letter_code
_entity_poly.pdbx_strand_id
1 'polypeptide(L)'
;YPKEQVYADIAIAEAGAVTTTGALGTVMFKDSEKSSWEDKNVIIVGGSCINSAAATALGGAFCGDAFTAATGVSAGEFLIKGVQDVFATGKLALVVAGYETADTTSAGTYLINKVVDTSKSYKGTSSIVVGNIQVTEQ
;
A
#
# COMPACT_ATOMS: atom_id res chain seq x y z
N TYR A 1 3.49 18.38 -50.29
CA TYR A 1 2.96 18.36 -48.91
C TYR A 1 2.60 16.91 -48.58
N PRO A 2 3.32 16.21 -47.68
CA PRO A 2 2.98 14.83 -47.37
C PRO A 2 1.75 14.79 -46.46
N LYS A 3 0.92 13.77 -46.68
CA LYS A 3 -0.47 13.62 -46.18
C LYS A 3 -0.56 12.57 -45.06
N GLU A 4 0.57 12.14 -44.53
CA GLU A 4 0.69 11.08 -43.53
C GLU A 4 1.58 11.57 -42.39
N GLN A 5 1.06 11.53 -41.17
CA GLN A 5 1.74 11.93 -39.95
C GLN A 5 2.17 10.67 -39.20
N VAL A 6 3.45 10.59 -38.83
CA VAL A 6 3.96 9.54 -37.95
C VAL A 6 3.79 10.01 -36.52
N TYR A 7 2.96 9.31 -35.75
CA TYR A 7 2.87 9.48 -34.31
C TYR A 7 3.86 8.52 -33.64
N ALA A 8 4.76 9.06 -32.81
CA ALA A 8 5.69 8.29 -32.01
C ALA A 8 5.48 8.62 -30.53
N ASP A 9 5.11 7.62 -29.73
CA ASP A 9 5.09 7.72 -28.28
C ASP A 9 6.51 7.54 -27.74
N ILE A 10 7.13 8.65 -27.37
CA ILE A 10 8.48 8.67 -26.79
C ILE A 10 8.34 8.65 -25.27
N ALA A 11 8.62 7.50 -24.66
CA ALA A 11 8.78 7.36 -23.21
C ALA A 11 10.27 7.49 -22.86
N ILE A 12 10.64 8.57 -22.17
CA ILE A 12 12.00 8.78 -21.65
C ILE A 12 12.00 8.26 -20.22
N ALA A 13 12.70 7.15 -19.98
CA ALA A 13 12.92 6.60 -18.65
C ALA A 13 14.40 6.76 -18.27
N GLU A 14 14.68 6.88 -16.97
CA GLU A 14 16.05 6.98 -16.44
C GLU A 14 16.91 5.75 -16.80
N ALA A 15 18.24 5.94 -16.86
CA ALA A 15 19.18 4.86 -17.16
C ALA A 15 19.15 3.79 -16.06
N GLY A 16 18.30 2.77 -16.24
CA GLY A 16 18.03 1.71 -15.26
C GLY A 16 16.55 1.35 -15.13
N ALA A 17 15.64 2.20 -15.60
CA ALA A 17 14.21 1.92 -15.59
C ALA A 17 13.83 0.95 -16.71
N VAL A 18 13.64 -0.32 -16.35
CA VAL A 18 13.02 -1.31 -17.23
C VAL A 18 11.51 -1.10 -17.21
N THR A 19 10.98 -0.44 -18.24
CA THR A 19 9.54 -0.41 -18.49
C THR A 19 9.15 -1.68 -19.24
N THR A 20 8.64 -2.68 -18.51
CA THR A 20 7.95 -3.78 -19.18
C THR A 20 6.54 -3.29 -19.53
N THR A 21 6.25 -3.14 -20.82
CA THR A 21 4.89 -2.89 -21.34
C THR A 21 3.97 -4.11 -21.20
N GLY A 22 4.35 -5.10 -20.39
CA GLY A 22 3.56 -6.27 -20.09
C GLY A 22 2.52 -5.94 -19.02
N ALA A 23 1.28 -6.43 -19.21
CA ALA A 23 0.33 -6.48 -18.13
C ALA A 23 1.02 -7.12 -16.91
N LEU A 24 0.87 -6.52 -15.73
CA LEU A 24 1.51 -6.93 -14.48
C LEU A 24 1.18 -8.39 -14.06
N GLY A 25 0.40 -9.13 -14.86
CA GLY A 25 -0.10 -10.45 -14.55
C GLY A 25 -1.10 -10.41 -13.39
N THR A 26 -1.24 -11.53 -12.70
CA THR A 26 -1.97 -11.57 -11.42
C THR A 26 -1.04 -11.02 -10.34
N VAL A 27 -1.27 -9.77 -9.93
CA VAL A 27 -0.55 -9.09 -8.83
C VAL A 27 -1.27 -9.17 -7.48
N MET A 28 -2.48 -9.71 -7.49
CA MET A 28 -3.27 -9.93 -6.30
C MET A 28 -3.03 -11.34 -5.80
N PHE A 29 -2.37 -11.45 -4.66
CA PHE A 29 -2.12 -12.71 -3.98
C PHE A 29 -2.84 -12.71 -2.64
N LYS A 30 -3.27 -13.89 -2.21
CA LYS A 30 -3.74 -14.06 -0.83
C LYS A 30 -2.56 -14.03 0.12
N ASP A 31 -2.84 -13.72 1.38
CA ASP A 31 -1.81 -13.79 2.44
C ASP A 31 -1.25 -15.23 2.58
N SER A 32 -2.08 -16.23 2.30
CA SER A 32 -1.72 -17.65 2.25
C SER A 32 -0.79 -18.03 1.10
N GLU A 33 -0.62 -17.17 0.09
CA GLU A 33 0.26 -17.40 -1.07
C GLU A 33 1.64 -16.73 -0.89
N LYS A 34 2.12 -16.64 0.35
CA LYS A 34 3.37 -15.94 0.74
C LYS A 34 4.56 -16.18 -0.18
N SER A 35 4.81 -17.44 -0.54
CA SER A 35 5.94 -17.81 -1.41
C SER A 35 5.85 -17.27 -2.85
N SER A 36 4.71 -16.75 -3.28
CA SER A 36 4.56 -16.13 -4.61
C SER A 36 4.96 -14.64 -4.63
N TRP A 37 5.08 -14.03 -3.44
CA TRP A 37 5.27 -12.58 -3.31
C TRP A 37 6.36 -12.14 -2.32
N GLU A 38 6.90 -13.02 -1.47
CA GLU A 38 7.86 -12.65 -0.42
C GLU A 38 9.16 -12.01 -0.93
N ASP A 39 9.63 -12.39 -2.13
CA ASP A 39 10.82 -11.80 -2.76
C ASP A 39 10.55 -10.47 -3.50
N LYS A 40 9.34 -9.92 -3.38
CA LYS A 40 8.90 -8.70 -4.08
C LYS A 40 8.58 -7.59 -3.09
N ASN A 41 8.51 -6.37 -3.60
CA ASN A 41 7.87 -5.27 -2.86
C ASN A 41 6.36 -5.51 -2.88
N VAL A 42 5.72 -5.48 -1.71
CA VAL A 42 4.31 -5.85 -1.58
C VAL A 42 3.51 -4.77 -0.88
N ILE A 43 2.26 -4.61 -1.30
CA ILE A 43 1.26 -3.78 -0.63
C ILE A 43 0.29 -4.74 0.05
N ILE A 44 0.26 -4.70 1.37
CA ILE A 44 -0.57 -5.55 2.21
C ILE A 44 -1.80 -4.75 2.60
N VAL A 45 -2.94 -5.09 1.99
CA VAL A 45 -4.21 -4.43 2.30
C VAL A 45 -4.99 -5.29 3.29
N GLY A 46 -5.35 -4.70 4.42
CA GLY A 46 -6.13 -5.34 5.47
C GLY A 46 -5.46 -5.31 6.85
N GLY A 47 -6.28 -5.43 7.89
CA GLY A 47 -5.81 -5.43 9.28
C GLY A 47 -5.01 -6.68 9.66
N SER A 48 -4.12 -6.53 10.64
CA SER A 48 -3.29 -7.63 11.17
C SER A 48 -4.06 -8.72 11.90
N CYS A 49 -5.32 -8.48 12.26
CA CYS A 49 -6.16 -9.49 12.89
C CYS A 49 -6.40 -10.70 11.97
N ILE A 50 -6.66 -10.45 10.69
CA ILE A 50 -7.05 -11.47 9.72
C ILE A 50 -5.92 -11.76 8.73
N ASN A 51 -5.17 -10.72 8.34
CA ASN A 51 -4.11 -10.86 7.36
C ASN A 51 -2.78 -11.19 8.07
N SER A 52 -2.29 -12.41 7.87
CA SER A 52 -1.05 -12.89 8.48
C SER A 52 0.21 -12.14 8.01
N ALA A 53 0.19 -11.61 6.78
CA ALA A 53 1.26 -10.74 6.28
C ALA A 53 1.25 -9.39 7.01
N ALA A 54 0.07 -8.80 7.23
CA ALA A 54 -0.05 -7.56 8.01
C ALA A 54 0.37 -7.80 9.47
N ALA A 55 0.02 -8.95 10.04
CA ALA A 55 0.48 -9.36 11.37
C ALA A 55 2.01 -9.43 11.46
N THR A 56 2.65 -10.07 10.47
CA THR A 56 4.11 -10.17 10.41
C THR A 56 4.76 -8.79 10.31
N ALA A 57 4.22 -7.90 9.46
CA ALA A 57 4.74 -6.55 9.27
C ALA A 57 4.53 -5.64 10.48
N LEU A 58 3.43 -5.79 11.22
CA LEU A 58 3.15 -5.02 12.43
C LEU A 58 3.74 -5.64 13.71
N GLY A 59 4.31 -6.84 13.64
CA GLY A 59 4.91 -7.54 14.79
C GLY A 59 3.91 -8.32 15.65
N GLY A 60 2.69 -8.55 15.17
CA GLY A 60 1.67 -9.33 15.86
C GLY A 60 0.30 -9.25 15.19
N ALA A 61 -0.54 -10.26 15.45
CA ALA A 61 -1.94 -10.25 15.05
C ALA A 61 -2.73 -9.39 16.04
N PHE A 62 -3.09 -8.18 15.64
CA PHE A 62 -3.79 -7.23 16.49
C PHE A 62 -5.24 -7.05 16.01
N CYS A 63 -6.19 -7.21 16.94
CA CYS A 63 -7.62 -7.08 16.69
C CYS A 63 -8.21 -6.00 17.59
N GLY A 64 -9.07 -5.14 17.04
CA GLY A 64 -9.79 -4.10 17.80
C GLY A 64 -8.85 -3.21 18.61
N ASP A 65 -9.03 -3.15 19.93
CA ASP A 65 -8.25 -2.29 20.83
C ASP A 65 -6.74 -2.59 20.81
N ALA A 66 -6.35 -3.84 20.56
CA ALA A 66 -4.94 -4.19 20.43
C ALA A 66 -4.32 -3.56 19.17
N PHE A 67 -5.12 -3.38 18.11
CA PHE A 67 -4.67 -2.69 16.90
C PHE A 67 -4.49 -1.20 17.19
N THR A 68 -5.43 -0.57 17.90
CA THR A 68 -5.29 0.81 18.37
C THR A 68 -4.06 1.00 19.26
N ALA A 69 -3.82 0.08 20.20
CA ALA A 69 -2.66 0.15 21.08
C ALA A 69 -1.33 0.00 20.34
N ALA A 70 -1.27 -0.88 19.33
CA ALA A 70 -0.06 -1.13 18.57
C ALA A 70 0.23 -0.06 17.50
N THR A 71 -0.81 0.56 16.93
CA THR A 71 -0.68 1.42 15.74
C THR A 71 -1.10 2.88 15.95
N GLY A 72 -1.79 3.18 17.05
CA GLY A 72 -2.37 4.49 17.32
C GLY A 72 -3.60 4.82 16.45
N VAL A 73 -4.16 3.83 15.74
CA VAL A 73 -5.31 3.98 14.84
C VAL A 73 -6.58 3.49 15.51
N SER A 74 -7.56 4.39 15.61
CA SER A 74 -8.86 4.14 16.22
C SER A 74 -10.01 4.16 15.18
N ALA A 75 -11.25 3.98 15.62
CA ALA A 75 -12.40 3.94 14.72
C ALA A 75 -12.50 5.20 13.86
N GLY A 76 -12.68 5.02 12.54
CA GLY A 76 -12.67 6.14 11.59
C GLY A 76 -11.26 6.60 11.20
N GLU A 77 -10.23 5.81 11.49
CA GLU A 77 -8.84 6.07 11.10
C GLU A 77 -8.23 4.86 10.36
N PHE A 78 -7.17 5.13 9.59
CA PHE A 78 -6.38 4.13 8.91
C PHE A 78 -4.88 4.38 9.00
N LEU A 79 -4.09 3.32 8.88
CA LEU A 79 -2.64 3.30 8.85
C LEU A 79 -2.15 3.00 7.43
N ILE A 80 -1.16 3.77 6.96
CA ILE A 80 -0.30 3.38 5.85
C ILE A 80 1.14 3.39 6.38
N LYS A 81 1.78 2.22 6.45
CA LYS A 81 3.12 2.10 7.02
C LYS A 81 4.00 1.20 6.18
N GLY A 82 5.14 1.71 5.74
CA GLY A 82 6.19 0.90 5.13
C GLY A 82 7.03 0.21 6.20
N VAL A 83 7.30 -1.08 5.99
CA VAL A 83 8.19 -1.87 6.84
C VAL A 83 9.20 -2.57 5.95
N GLN A 84 10.48 -2.28 6.16
CA GLN A 84 11.58 -2.85 5.37
C GLN A 84 12.04 -4.17 5.97
N ASP A 85 12.59 -5.04 5.12
CA ASP A 85 13.29 -6.28 5.50
C ASP A 85 12.45 -7.30 6.30
N VAL A 86 11.11 -7.17 6.27
CA VAL A 86 10.20 -8.07 7.03
C VAL A 86 10.09 -9.45 6.40
N PHE A 87 10.01 -9.52 5.07
CA PHE A 87 9.80 -10.77 4.34
C PHE A 87 11.06 -11.23 3.62
N ALA A 88 11.83 -10.30 3.08
CA ALA A 88 13.12 -10.54 2.46
C ALA A 88 13.98 -9.28 2.53
N THR A 89 15.30 -9.46 2.55
CA THR A 89 16.26 -8.37 2.64
C THR A 89 16.18 -7.45 1.41
N GLY A 90 16.16 -6.14 1.63
CA GLY A 90 16.00 -5.11 0.62
C GLY A 90 14.59 -5.01 0.04
N LYS A 91 13.59 -5.64 0.67
CA LYS A 91 12.18 -5.56 0.25
C LYS A 91 11.35 -4.73 1.21
N LEU A 92 10.39 -4.01 0.65
CA LEU A 92 9.43 -3.19 1.38
C LEU A 92 8.06 -3.86 1.42
N ALA A 93 7.48 -3.92 2.62
CA ALA A 93 6.09 -4.25 2.84
C ALA A 93 5.32 -3.00 3.24
N LEU A 94 4.40 -2.54 2.38
CA LEU A 94 3.52 -1.40 2.68
C LEU A 94 2.21 -1.92 3.27
N VAL A 95 2.02 -1.75 4.57
CA VAL A 95 0.78 -2.11 5.26
C VAL A 95 -0.24 -1.00 5.10
N VAL A 96 -1.42 -1.34 4.61
CA VAL A 96 -2.57 -0.45 4.43
C VAL A 96 -3.73 -1.06 5.22
N ALA A 97 -3.96 -0.54 6.42
CA ALA A 97 -4.90 -1.14 7.38
C ALA A 97 -5.78 -0.07 8.02
N GLY A 98 -7.09 -0.18 7.86
CA GLY A 98 -8.07 0.60 8.60
C GLY A 98 -8.50 -0.08 9.90
N TYR A 99 -9.04 0.69 10.85
CA TYR A 99 -9.70 0.11 12.02
C TYR A 99 -10.94 -0.70 11.61
N GLU A 100 -11.76 -0.15 10.72
CA GLU A 100 -12.88 -0.84 10.10
C GLU A 100 -12.64 -1.18 8.62
N THR A 101 -13.55 -1.98 8.06
CA THR A 101 -13.53 -2.33 6.63
C THR A 101 -13.62 -1.08 5.74
N ALA A 102 -14.49 -0.13 6.09
CA ALA A 102 -14.66 1.13 5.36
C ALA A 102 -13.39 2.02 5.42
N ASP A 103 -12.67 1.99 6.54
CA ASP A 103 -11.42 2.73 6.72
C ASP A 103 -10.31 2.16 5.83
N THR A 104 -10.27 0.83 5.69
CA THR A 104 -9.30 0.15 4.80
C THR A 104 -9.56 0.51 3.33
N THR A 105 -10.82 0.60 2.91
CA THR A 105 -11.18 1.08 1.56
C THR A 105 -10.75 2.53 1.34
N SER A 106 -10.94 3.38 2.36
CA SER A 106 -10.52 4.79 2.31
C SER A 106 -8.99 4.91 2.21
N ALA A 107 -8.25 4.10 2.96
CA ALA A 107 -6.79 4.01 2.91
C ALA A 107 -6.29 3.58 1.52
N GLY A 108 -6.90 2.55 0.94
CA GLY A 108 -6.60 2.11 -0.42
C GLY A 108 -6.89 3.21 -1.45
N THR A 109 -8.01 3.92 -1.29
CA THR A 109 -8.38 5.06 -2.14
C THR A 109 -7.38 6.20 -2.02
N TYR A 110 -6.89 6.50 -0.82
CA TYR A 110 -5.86 7.50 -0.61
C TYR A 110 -4.56 7.12 -1.32
N LEU A 111 -4.12 5.87 -1.17
CA LEU A 111 -2.87 5.38 -1.76
C LEU A 111 -2.85 5.44 -3.29
N ILE A 112 -3.98 5.19 -3.96
CA ILE A 112 -4.05 5.28 -5.44
C ILE A 112 -4.12 6.72 -5.96
N ASN A 113 -4.50 7.69 -5.12
CA ASN A 113 -4.67 9.10 -5.51
C ASN A 113 -3.52 10.01 -5.05
N LYS A 114 -2.68 9.56 -4.11
CA LYS A 114 -1.60 10.34 -3.52
C LYS A 114 -0.32 9.51 -3.41
N VAL A 115 0.78 10.11 -3.82
CA VAL A 115 2.12 9.56 -3.57
C VAL A 115 2.42 9.68 -2.08
N VAL A 116 2.67 8.54 -1.43
CA VAL A 116 3.09 8.47 -0.03
C VAL A 116 4.58 8.12 0.05
N ASP A 117 5.30 8.72 1.01
CA ASP A 117 6.67 8.32 1.29
C ASP A 117 6.67 7.02 2.09
N THR A 118 6.97 5.92 1.42
CA THR A 118 6.96 4.59 2.03
C THR A 118 8.04 4.38 3.10
N SER A 119 8.94 5.35 3.29
CA SER A 119 9.91 5.35 4.39
C SER A 119 9.27 5.80 5.72
N LYS A 120 8.03 6.28 5.67
CA LYS A 120 7.33 6.90 6.79
C LYS A 120 6.06 6.14 7.16
N SER A 121 5.54 6.45 8.35
CA SER A 121 4.24 5.98 8.81
C SER A 121 3.23 7.10 8.63
N TYR A 122 2.02 6.76 8.22
CA TYR A 122 0.94 7.72 8.02
C TYR A 122 -0.32 7.23 8.71
N LYS A 123 -0.99 8.15 9.40
CA LYS A 123 -2.32 7.96 9.92
C LYS A 123 -3.29 8.88 9.21
N GLY A 124 -4.32 8.32 8.61
CA GLY A 124 -5.41 9.09 8.01
C GLY A 124 -6.70 8.94 8.79
N THR A 125 -7.55 9.96 8.70
CA THR A 125 -8.95 9.86 9.12
C THR A 125 -9.80 9.53 7.90
N SER A 126 -10.64 8.50 8.00
CA SER A 126 -11.65 8.16 6.99
C SER A 126 -12.86 9.09 7.04
N SER A 127 -12.91 9.99 8.03
CA SER A 127 -13.88 11.08 8.09
C SER A 127 -13.76 11.94 6.83
N ILE A 128 -14.69 11.73 5.91
CA ILE A 128 -14.83 12.49 4.68
C ILE A 128 -15.23 13.92 5.06
N VAL A 129 -14.26 14.77 5.36
CA VAL A 129 -14.46 16.22 5.27
C VAL A 129 -14.44 16.51 3.77
N VAL A 130 -15.64 16.46 3.16
CA VAL A 130 -15.97 16.87 1.79
C VAL A 130 -14.74 17.06 0.88
N GLY A 131 -14.30 15.97 0.23
CA GLY A 131 -13.33 16.01 -0.86
C GLY A 131 -11.88 15.66 -0.53
N ASN A 132 -11.45 15.66 0.74
CA ASN A 132 -10.03 15.47 1.07
C ASN A 132 -9.85 14.57 2.31
N ILE A 133 -9.46 13.31 2.11
CA ILE A 133 -8.99 12.44 3.20
C ILE A 133 -7.78 13.11 3.86
N GLN A 134 -7.86 13.40 5.16
CA GLN A 134 -6.78 14.04 5.91
C GLN A 134 -5.81 12.95 6.38
N VAL A 135 -4.54 13.05 5.98
CA VAL A 135 -3.49 12.10 6.37
C VAL A 135 -2.36 12.88 7.02
N THR A 136 -1.96 12.44 8.20
CA THR A 136 -0.86 13.00 9.00
C THR A 136 0.25 11.96 9.11
N GLU A 137 1.50 12.41 9.02
CA GLU A 137 2.68 11.59 9.27
C GLU A 137 2.76 11.21 10.77
N GLN A 138 3.07 9.95 11.06
CA GLN A 138 3.30 9.42 12.41
C GLN A 138 4.79 9.20 12.67
#